data_AF-A0A522E6W5-F1
#
_entry.id   AF-A0A522E6W5-F1
#
_cell.length_a   1.000
_cell.length_b   1.000
_cell.length_c   1.000
_cell.angle_alpha   90.00
_cell.angle_beta   90.00
_cell.angle_gamma   90.00
#
_symmetry.space_group_name_H-M   'P 1'
#
loop_
_entity.id
_entity.type
_entity.pdbx_description
1 polymer ?
#
loop_
_entity_poly.entity_id
_entity_poly.type
_entity_poly.pdbx_seq_one_letter_code
_entity_poly.pdbx_strand_id
1 'polypeptide(L)'
;MKFFSSLALILLLGWGCVSEIPEQTTLSADQVVDTSVSTAQTDEPKIYVSFIQNVHDWVFPENSLATINRLIDLHEQYQVPVEFYLDDQVIQKYLELEPTIFDRFKTSAFVTISYHIRPPHPAYDGFDTIGLAQMSEEEQYETLLTYETHRLNLVTGGYTDEPGGYAFLKELIGYAPRIVTQTSSRNYGASLSRVYQEMGALFTVVHGRDSTIDQTILGLHQRPEQVEVKLYEDTYSRGFSAQTRFDEWTADWDGSSDYFINLKYHEGNFYTQGTSFALVYWEKVRQGREKSEPKSPPYDLTAGDNTEFRTEAEQAEEWQIYEETLAYVAEHTNEFTAITSIDLENMLDE
;
A
#
# COMPACT_ATOMS: atom_id res chain seq x y z
N MET A 1 45.32 25.52 45.33
CA MET A 1 44.30 25.82 46.35
C MET A 1 43.58 24.52 46.65
N LYS A 2 43.58 24.09 47.92
CA LYS A 2 43.00 22.84 48.42
C LYS A 2 41.46 22.96 48.48
N PHE A 3 40.70 21.88 48.26
CA PHE A 3 39.89 21.16 49.27
C PHE A 3 38.86 20.18 48.62
N PHE A 4 38.97 18.88 49.02
CA PHE A 4 37.97 17.82 49.33
C PHE A 4 36.77 17.55 48.39
N SER A 5 36.55 16.35 47.82
CA SER A 5 36.26 15.00 48.41
C SER A 5 34.94 14.91 49.19
N SER A 6 33.97 14.16 48.67
CA SER A 6 33.13 13.23 49.46
C SER A 6 32.37 12.23 48.59
N LEU A 7 32.65 10.97 48.89
CA LEU A 7 32.02 9.71 48.50
C LEU A 7 30.80 9.49 49.41
N ALA A 8 29.67 9.03 48.88
CA ALA A 8 28.57 8.51 49.70
C ALA A 8 28.15 7.13 49.18
N LEU A 9 28.59 6.13 49.94
CA LEU A 9 28.25 4.72 49.88
C LEU A 9 26.95 4.53 50.68
N ILE A 10 25.90 3.92 50.09
CA ILE A 10 24.78 3.36 50.85
C ILE A 10 24.68 1.88 50.50
N LEU A 11 24.95 1.07 51.52
CA LEU A 11 24.83 -0.38 51.57
C LEU A 11 23.81 -0.66 52.66
N LEU A 12 22.70 -1.33 52.34
CA LEU A 12 21.78 -1.88 53.33
C LEU A 12 21.38 -3.30 52.92
N LEU A 13 21.79 -4.22 53.79
CA LEU A 13 21.48 -5.64 53.82
C LEU A 13 20.04 -5.87 54.31
N GLY A 14 19.39 -6.91 53.79
CA GLY A 14 18.21 -7.53 54.39
C GLY A 14 18.07 -8.99 53.92
N TRP A 15 18.12 -9.91 54.88
CA TRP A 15 17.79 -11.35 54.78
C TRP A 15 16.44 -11.59 54.05
N GLY A 16 16.21 -12.62 53.26
CA GLY A 16 16.42 -14.04 53.52
C GLY A 16 15.07 -14.69 53.89
N CYS A 17 14.38 -15.30 52.93
CA CYS A 17 13.39 -16.37 53.13
C CYS A 17 13.42 -17.33 51.94
N VAL A 18 13.55 -18.62 52.26
CA VAL A 18 13.55 -19.81 51.39
C VAL A 18 12.16 -20.46 51.46
N SER A 19 11.86 -21.33 50.48
CA SER A 19 10.70 -22.23 50.28
C SER A 19 9.49 -21.57 49.59
N GLU A 20 8.90 -22.12 48.53
CA GLU A 20 8.61 -23.53 48.23
C GLU A 20 8.85 -23.91 46.75
N ILE A 21 9.17 -25.19 46.52
CA ILE A 21 9.25 -25.85 45.21
C ILE A 21 7.84 -26.39 44.91
N PRO A 22 7.21 -26.08 43.75
CA PRO A 22 5.98 -26.76 43.36
C PRO A 22 6.28 -28.19 42.90
N GLU A 23 5.49 -29.12 43.42
CA GLU A 23 5.52 -30.56 43.13
C GLU A 23 5.42 -30.88 41.63
N GLN A 24 6.20 -31.89 41.24
CA GLN A 24 6.02 -32.64 40.00
C GLN A 24 4.66 -33.35 40.02
N THR A 25 3.73 -32.84 39.21
CA THR A 25 2.53 -33.59 38.84
C THR A 25 2.91 -34.69 37.86
N THR A 26 2.89 -35.94 38.33
CA THR A 26 2.97 -37.14 37.50
C THR A 26 1.77 -37.23 36.57
N LEU A 27 2.00 -37.14 35.25
CA LEU A 27 1.00 -37.46 34.24
C LEU A 27 0.95 -38.99 34.04
N SER A 28 -0.26 -39.52 34.17
CA SER A 28 -0.61 -40.92 34.00
C SER A 28 -0.49 -41.36 32.54
N ALA A 29 0.17 -42.50 32.32
CA ALA A 29 0.11 -43.25 31.08
C ALA A 29 -1.28 -43.90 30.95
N ASP A 30 -2.15 -43.32 30.13
CA ASP A 30 -3.21 -43.98 29.36
C ASP A 30 -4.03 -42.94 28.60
N GLN A 31 -3.54 -42.52 27.43
CA GLN A 31 -4.34 -41.98 26.34
C GLN A 31 -3.72 -42.48 25.04
N VAL A 32 -4.37 -43.49 24.46
CA VAL A 32 -4.12 -43.97 23.10
C VAL A 32 -4.41 -42.79 22.16
N VAL A 33 -3.36 -42.18 21.62
CA VAL A 33 -3.50 -41.19 20.56
C VAL A 33 -3.85 -41.93 19.28
N ASP A 34 -5.11 -41.80 18.91
CA ASP A 34 -5.61 -42.09 17.58
C ASP A 34 -4.84 -41.18 16.60
N THR A 35 -3.86 -41.75 15.90
CA THR A 35 -3.24 -41.12 14.73
C THR A 35 -4.25 -41.13 13.59
N SER A 36 -5.28 -40.29 13.68
CA SER A 36 -5.99 -39.82 12.51
C SER A 36 -5.02 -38.93 11.75
N VAL A 37 -4.46 -39.49 10.68
CA VAL A 37 -3.80 -38.73 9.62
C VAL A 37 -4.73 -37.59 9.24
N SER A 38 -4.33 -36.36 9.56
CA SER A 38 -4.96 -35.15 9.04
C SER A 38 -4.77 -35.21 7.53
N THR A 39 -5.81 -35.66 6.82
CA THR A 39 -5.92 -35.42 5.38
C THR A 39 -5.99 -33.91 5.24
N ALA A 40 -4.92 -33.30 4.73
CA ALA A 40 -4.91 -31.91 4.31
C ALA A 40 -6.18 -31.68 3.49
N GLN A 41 -7.11 -30.93 4.08
CA GLN A 41 -8.30 -30.47 3.40
C GLN A 41 -7.76 -29.49 2.37
N THR A 42 -7.60 -29.95 1.13
CA THR A 42 -7.26 -29.06 0.03
C THR A 42 -8.49 -28.18 -0.14
N ASP A 43 -8.41 -26.95 0.37
CA ASP A 43 -9.45 -25.95 0.16
C ASP A 43 -9.75 -25.87 -1.34
N GLU A 44 -11.04 -25.82 -1.70
CA GLU A 44 -11.44 -25.62 -3.09
C GLU A 44 -10.87 -24.28 -3.58
N PRO A 45 -10.35 -24.19 -4.82
CA PRO A 45 -9.83 -22.94 -5.36
C PRO A 45 -10.84 -21.80 -5.27
N LYS A 46 -10.35 -20.59 -4.92
CA LYS A 46 -11.21 -19.42 -4.65
C LYS A 46 -10.96 -18.30 -5.66
N ILE A 47 -11.97 -17.45 -5.84
CA ILE A 47 -11.79 -16.14 -6.48
C ILE A 47 -11.55 -15.10 -5.40
N TYR A 48 -10.39 -14.45 -5.46
CA TYR A 48 -9.99 -13.38 -4.58
C TYR A 48 -10.19 -12.02 -5.24
N VAL A 49 -10.75 -11.05 -4.50
CA VAL A 49 -11.02 -9.69 -4.99
C VAL A 49 -10.32 -8.67 -4.11
N SER A 50 -9.45 -7.85 -4.69
CA SER A 50 -8.76 -6.76 -3.98
C SER A 50 -9.31 -5.40 -4.43
N PHE A 51 -9.78 -4.59 -3.50
CA PHE A 51 -10.09 -3.18 -3.75
C PHE A 51 -8.84 -2.33 -3.48
N ILE A 52 -8.35 -1.65 -4.50
CA ILE A 52 -7.07 -0.92 -4.48
C ILE A 52 -7.30 0.55 -4.82
N GLN A 53 -6.85 1.41 -3.92
CA GLN A 53 -6.96 2.85 -4.02
C GLN A 53 -5.56 3.44 -4.08
N ASN A 54 -5.16 3.90 -5.24
CA ASN A 54 -3.95 4.72 -5.36
C ASN A 54 -4.27 6.12 -4.86
N VAL A 55 -3.50 6.60 -3.88
CA VAL A 55 -3.70 7.90 -3.24
C VAL A 55 -2.45 8.75 -3.44
N HIS A 56 -2.56 9.76 -4.30
CA HIS A 56 -1.42 10.56 -4.77
C HIS A 56 -1.74 12.03 -5.11
N ASP A 57 -2.98 12.49 -4.86
CA ASP A 57 -3.39 13.85 -5.17
C ASP A 57 -3.06 14.83 -4.04
N TRP A 58 -1.80 15.25 -4.01
CA TRP A 58 -1.31 16.29 -3.11
C TRP A 58 -1.71 17.72 -3.55
N VAL A 59 -2.27 17.89 -4.74
CA VAL A 59 -2.68 19.20 -5.31
C VAL A 59 -4.07 19.60 -4.81
N PHE A 60 -5.00 18.65 -4.69
CA PHE A 60 -6.32 18.85 -4.08
C PHE A 60 -6.49 18.03 -2.80
N PRO A 61 -5.68 18.30 -1.75
CA PRO A 61 -5.58 17.42 -0.60
C PRO A 61 -6.87 17.36 0.24
N GLU A 62 -7.69 18.42 0.29
CA GLU A 62 -9.00 18.37 0.96
C GLU A 62 -9.99 17.45 0.24
N ASN A 63 -10.02 17.48 -1.10
CA ASN A 63 -10.88 16.59 -1.91
C ASN A 63 -10.42 15.13 -1.82
N SER A 64 -9.11 14.92 -1.87
CA SER A 64 -8.48 13.61 -1.68
C SER A 64 -8.86 13.04 -0.31
N LEU A 65 -8.65 13.80 0.78
CA LEU A 65 -8.97 13.39 2.15
C LEU A 65 -10.47 13.13 2.35
N ALA A 66 -11.36 13.97 1.81
CA ALA A 66 -12.80 13.75 1.88
C ALA A 66 -13.22 12.45 1.17
N THR A 67 -12.63 12.18 0.01
CA THR A 67 -12.84 10.93 -0.75
C THR A 67 -12.37 9.72 0.04
N ILE A 68 -11.17 9.77 0.64
CA ILE A 68 -10.65 8.68 1.47
C ILE A 68 -11.55 8.40 2.67
N ASN A 69 -12.01 9.44 3.39
CA ASN A 69 -12.93 9.25 4.51
C ASN A 69 -14.23 8.56 4.07
N ARG A 70 -14.81 8.96 2.94
CA ARG A 70 -16.02 8.31 2.38
C ARG A 70 -15.75 6.87 1.95
N LEU A 71 -14.59 6.58 1.37
CA LEU A 71 -14.21 5.21 1.03
C LEU A 71 -14.12 4.33 2.28
N ILE A 72 -13.49 4.82 3.35
CA ILE A 72 -13.44 4.09 4.63
C ILE A 72 -14.86 3.82 5.14
N ASP A 73 -15.74 4.83 5.16
CA ASP A 73 -17.14 4.66 5.58
C ASP A 73 -17.86 3.57 4.77
N LEU A 74 -17.69 3.55 3.45
CA LEU A 74 -18.29 2.53 2.58
C LEU A 74 -17.73 1.13 2.86
N HIS A 75 -16.41 0.99 2.98
CA HIS A 75 -15.79 -0.30 3.26
C HIS A 75 -16.19 -0.85 4.64
N GLU A 76 -16.34 0.01 5.65
CA GLU A 76 -16.88 -0.35 6.95
C GLU A 76 -18.36 -0.73 6.89
N GLN A 77 -19.17 0.00 6.11
CA GLN A 77 -20.58 -0.29 5.90
C GLN A 77 -20.82 -1.65 5.25
N TYR A 78 -20.07 -1.94 4.18
CA TYR A 78 -20.20 -3.18 3.40
C TYR A 78 -19.36 -4.33 3.97
N GLN A 79 -18.51 -4.06 4.95
CA GLN A 79 -17.58 -5.04 5.55
C GLN A 79 -16.66 -5.72 4.53
N VAL A 80 -16.24 -4.96 3.51
CA VAL A 80 -15.33 -5.41 2.45
C VAL A 80 -14.01 -4.68 2.67
N PRO A 81 -12.86 -5.37 2.73
CA PRO A 81 -11.58 -4.72 2.99
C PRO A 81 -11.06 -3.94 1.76
N VAL A 82 -10.21 -2.94 2.01
CA VAL A 82 -9.59 -2.07 1.00
C VAL A 82 -8.12 -1.83 1.31
N GLU A 83 -7.33 -1.68 0.25
CA GLU A 83 -5.93 -1.30 0.34
C GLU A 83 -5.67 0.10 -0.25
N PHE A 84 -5.18 1.02 0.58
CA PHE A 84 -4.74 2.35 0.15
C PHE A 84 -3.23 2.38 -0.09
N TYR A 85 -2.81 2.84 -1.27
CA TYR A 85 -1.42 3.03 -1.64
C TYR A 85 -1.07 4.51 -1.51
N LEU A 86 -0.42 4.88 -0.41
CA LEU A 86 -0.03 6.25 -0.10
C LEU A 86 1.39 6.54 -0.59
N ASP A 87 1.64 7.78 -1.00
CA ASP A 87 2.98 8.33 -1.24
C ASP A 87 3.36 9.38 -0.19
N ASP A 88 4.67 9.68 -0.07
CA ASP A 88 5.17 10.66 0.90
C ASP A 88 4.48 12.02 0.75
N GLN A 89 4.24 12.44 -0.49
CA GLN A 89 3.62 13.72 -0.80
C GLN A 89 2.24 13.87 -0.13
N VAL A 90 1.38 12.88 -0.29
CA VAL A 90 0.05 12.87 0.31
C VAL A 90 0.11 12.69 1.81
N ILE A 91 1.00 11.83 2.33
CA ILE A 91 1.15 11.61 3.79
C ILE A 91 1.40 12.94 4.50
N GLN A 92 2.34 13.73 3.98
CA GLN A 92 2.71 15.02 4.56
C GLN A 92 1.52 16.01 4.50
N LYS A 93 0.80 16.05 3.38
CA LYS A 93 -0.39 16.91 3.22
C LYS A 93 -1.53 16.51 4.15
N TYR A 94 -1.75 15.23 4.33
CA TYR A 94 -2.78 14.70 5.23
C TYR A 94 -2.49 15.06 6.68
N LEU A 95 -1.24 14.94 7.14
CA LEU A 95 -0.87 15.38 8.49
C LEU A 95 -1.00 16.89 8.69
N GLU A 96 -0.76 17.69 7.65
CA GLU A 96 -0.97 19.14 7.70
C GLU A 96 -2.46 19.50 7.85
N LEU A 97 -3.37 18.75 7.22
CA LEU A 97 -4.80 19.04 7.19
C LEU A 97 -5.60 18.38 8.32
N GLU A 98 -5.34 17.10 8.58
CA GLU A 98 -6.10 16.25 9.50
C GLU A 98 -5.14 15.27 10.22
N PRO A 99 -4.47 15.73 11.29
CA PRO A 99 -3.48 14.92 12.00
C PRO A 99 -3.98 13.56 12.52
N THR A 100 -5.30 13.39 12.65
CA THR A 100 -5.92 12.17 13.19
C THR A 100 -6.26 11.12 12.14
N ILE A 101 -6.06 11.40 10.84
CA ILE A 101 -6.42 10.47 9.76
C ILE A 101 -5.70 9.11 9.87
N PHE A 102 -4.44 9.10 10.33
CA PHE A 102 -3.70 7.85 10.51
C PHE A 102 -4.22 7.02 11.69
N ASP A 103 -4.83 7.65 12.70
CA ASP A 103 -5.55 6.90 13.72
C ASP A 103 -6.78 6.22 13.12
N ARG A 104 -7.51 6.92 12.23
CA ARG A 104 -8.63 6.32 11.49
C ARG A 104 -8.19 5.10 10.69
N PHE A 105 -7.10 5.20 9.92
CA PHE A 105 -6.54 4.06 9.17
C PHE A 105 -6.20 2.87 10.09
N LYS A 106 -5.58 3.12 11.25
CA LYS A 106 -5.22 2.06 12.21
C LYS A 106 -6.42 1.40 12.87
N THR A 107 -7.49 2.16 13.13
CA THR A 107 -8.64 1.66 13.89
C THR A 107 -9.66 0.91 13.05
N SER A 108 -9.66 1.11 11.73
CA SER A 108 -10.59 0.40 10.85
C SER A 108 -10.13 -1.03 10.61
N ALA A 109 -11.03 -1.99 10.82
CA ALA A 109 -10.75 -3.41 10.56
C ALA A 109 -10.72 -3.77 9.06
N PHE A 110 -11.15 -2.84 8.20
CA PHE A 110 -11.30 -3.05 6.77
C PHE A 110 -10.28 -2.26 5.94
N VAL A 111 -9.34 -1.57 6.59
CA VAL A 111 -8.36 -0.73 5.92
C VAL A 111 -6.96 -1.29 6.10
N THR A 112 -6.28 -1.51 4.98
CA THR A 112 -4.86 -1.82 4.92
C THR A 112 -4.13 -0.73 4.14
N ILE A 113 -2.91 -0.41 4.57
CA ILE A 113 -2.08 0.62 3.96
C ILE A 113 -0.84 -0.01 3.33
N SER A 114 -0.62 0.34 2.07
CA SER A 114 0.55 0.01 1.25
C SER A 114 1.22 1.29 0.74
N TYR A 115 2.41 1.17 0.17
CA TYR A 115 3.25 2.32 -0.17
C TYR A 115 3.52 2.44 -1.67
N HIS A 116 3.54 3.67 -2.15
CA HIS A 116 3.81 4.00 -3.55
C HIS A 116 4.78 5.19 -3.63
N ILE A 117 5.62 5.19 -4.66
CA ILE A 117 6.40 6.37 -5.05
C ILE A 117 5.78 7.06 -6.26
N ARG A 118 5.80 8.39 -6.26
CA ARG A 118 5.39 9.25 -7.38
C ARG A 118 6.45 10.29 -7.68
N PRO A 119 6.42 10.93 -8.87
CA PRO A 119 7.27 12.06 -9.14
C PRO A 119 7.17 13.14 -8.05
N PRO A 120 8.30 13.80 -7.73
CA PRO A 120 9.58 13.75 -8.43
C PRO A 120 10.58 12.70 -7.88
N HIS A 121 10.12 11.64 -7.20
CA HIS A 121 11.02 10.63 -6.63
C HIS A 121 11.95 10.02 -7.70
N PRO A 122 13.29 9.91 -7.48
CA PRO A 122 14.25 9.56 -8.53
C PRO A 122 14.11 8.13 -9.04
N ALA A 123 13.56 7.23 -8.22
CA ALA A 123 13.27 5.86 -8.65
C ALA A 123 12.00 5.74 -9.52
N TYR A 124 11.19 6.79 -9.63
CA TYR A 124 10.04 6.80 -10.54
C TYR A 124 10.52 6.91 -11.99
N ASP A 125 9.86 6.19 -12.91
CA ASP A 125 10.34 6.11 -14.29
C ASP A 125 10.36 7.49 -14.98
N GLY A 126 11.52 7.81 -15.57
CA GLY A 126 11.79 9.10 -16.19
C GLY A 126 12.27 10.21 -15.25
N PHE A 127 12.39 9.96 -13.95
CA PHE A 127 12.76 10.98 -12.94
C PHE A 127 14.14 10.76 -12.33
N ASP A 128 15.01 9.97 -12.96
CA ASP A 128 16.42 9.83 -12.57
C ASP A 128 17.22 11.13 -12.82
N THR A 129 16.94 12.14 -12.01
CA THR A 129 17.49 13.50 -12.10
C THR A 129 18.82 13.63 -11.38
N ILE A 130 19.16 12.65 -10.53
CA ILE A 130 20.38 12.61 -9.73
C ILE A 130 21.43 11.62 -10.26
N GLY A 131 21.11 10.90 -11.34
CA GLY A 131 22.01 9.92 -11.95
C GLY A 131 22.14 8.62 -11.16
N LEU A 132 21.06 8.20 -10.49
CA LEU A 132 20.91 6.94 -9.78
C LEU A 132 21.34 5.75 -10.65
N ALA A 133 21.01 5.75 -11.94
CA ALA A 133 21.42 4.70 -12.87
C ALA A 133 22.94 4.65 -13.14
N GLN A 134 23.70 5.70 -12.81
CA GLN A 134 25.17 5.74 -12.96
C GLN A 134 25.93 5.47 -11.66
N MET A 135 25.23 5.44 -10.52
CA MET A 135 25.80 5.09 -9.22
C MET A 135 26.16 3.61 -9.16
N SER A 136 27.13 3.27 -8.29
CA SER A 136 27.35 1.87 -7.90
C SER A 136 26.17 1.31 -7.11
N GLU A 137 26.06 -0.01 -6.98
CA GLU A 137 24.96 -0.66 -6.25
C GLU A 137 24.84 -0.16 -4.81
N GLU A 138 25.96 0.02 -4.11
CA GLU A 138 25.98 0.51 -2.73
C GLU A 138 25.58 1.99 -2.65
N GLU A 139 26.06 2.82 -3.58
CA GLU A 139 25.63 4.23 -3.66
C GLU A 139 24.13 4.34 -3.99
N GLN A 140 23.60 3.47 -4.85
CA GLN A 140 22.16 3.38 -5.10
C GLN A 140 21.40 3.01 -3.85
N TYR A 141 21.85 1.97 -3.13
CA TYR A 141 21.21 1.54 -1.88
C TYR A 141 21.17 2.67 -0.85
N GLU A 142 22.30 3.29 -0.53
CA GLU A 142 22.38 4.37 0.46
C GLU A 142 21.55 5.60 0.05
N THR A 143 21.58 5.95 -1.24
CA THR A 143 20.77 7.05 -1.78
C THR A 143 19.29 6.75 -1.63
N LEU A 144 18.84 5.56 -2.04
CA LEU A 144 17.43 5.17 -1.97
C LEU A 144 16.96 5.02 -0.53
N LEU A 145 17.78 4.44 0.35
CA LEU A 145 17.51 4.40 1.79
C LEU A 145 17.28 5.81 2.35
N THR A 146 18.08 6.78 1.91
CA THR A 146 17.91 8.18 2.32
C THR A 146 16.56 8.74 1.86
N TYR A 147 16.17 8.51 0.60
CA TYR A 147 14.85 8.92 0.10
C TYR A 147 13.68 8.25 0.84
N GLU A 148 13.83 6.98 1.24
CA GLU A 148 12.78 6.24 1.94
C GLU A 148 12.74 6.51 3.46
N THR A 149 13.65 7.35 3.97
CA THR A 149 13.71 7.78 5.37
C THR A 149 13.49 9.28 5.57
N HIS A 150 13.46 10.06 4.49
CA HIS A 150 13.38 11.51 4.52
C HIS A 150 12.29 12.03 3.59
N ARG A 151 11.70 13.17 3.95
CA ARG A 151 10.65 13.83 3.17
C ARG A 151 11.16 14.22 1.80
N LEU A 152 10.38 13.89 0.76
CA LEU A 152 10.64 14.29 -0.61
C LEU A 152 10.41 15.79 -0.79
N ASN A 153 11.38 16.46 -1.40
CA ASN A 153 11.27 17.86 -1.78
C ASN A 153 10.65 17.99 -3.18
N LEU A 154 9.38 18.40 -3.23
CA LEU A 154 8.61 18.47 -4.49
C LEU A 154 9.17 19.46 -5.50
N VAL A 155 9.90 20.49 -5.05
CA VAL A 155 10.51 21.49 -5.93
C VAL A 155 11.77 20.93 -6.58
N THR A 156 12.56 20.14 -5.87
CA THR A 156 13.89 19.74 -6.36
C THR A 156 13.99 18.29 -6.81
N GLY A 157 13.07 17.41 -6.38
CA GLY A 157 13.25 15.97 -6.51
C GLY A 157 14.28 15.39 -5.53
N GLY A 158 14.90 16.23 -4.69
CA GLY A 158 15.75 15.81 -3.57
C GLY A 158 14.94 15.39 -2.34
N TYR A 159 15.61 15.23 -1.21
CA TYR A 159 15.00 15.05 0.10
C TYR A 159 15.31 16.24 1.03
N THR A 160 14.60 16.36 2.14
CA THR A 160 14.87 17.32 3.23
C THR A 160 15.38 16.62 4.48
N ASP A 161 15.73 17.35 5.54
CA ASP A 161 16.16 16.75 6.82
C ASP A 161 14.96 16.28 7.69
N GLU A 162 13.74 16.37 7.16
CA GLU A 162 12.51 15.99 7.90
C GLU A 162 12.16 14.53 7.62
N PRO A 163 11.54 13.81 8.57
CA PRO A 163 11.08 12.44 8.33
C PRO A 163 10.08 12.33 7.17
N GLY A 164 10.22 11.28 6.37
CA GLY A 164 9.32 10.99 5.27
C GLY A 164 9.55 9.62 4.66
N GLY A 165 8.92 9.39 3.51
CA GLY A 165 9.04 8.15 2.75
C GLY A 165 8.41 6.94 3.46
N TYR A 166 8.80 5.74 3.02
CA TYR A 166 8.31 4.48 3.57
C TYR A 166 8.48 4.39 5.10
N ALA A 167 9.64 4.78 5.62
CA ALA A 167 9.96 4.65 7.03
C ALA A 167 9.01 5.49 7.89
N PHE A 168 8.70 6.72 7.47
CA PHE A 168 7.78 7.57 8.20
C PHE A 168 6.34 7.02 8.16
N LEU A 169 5.88 6.50 7.00
CA LEU A 169 4.58 5.85 6.93
C LEU A 169 4.46 4.68 7.91
N LYS A 170 5.50 3.83 7.96
CA LYS A 170 5.59 2.69 8.88
C LYS A 170 5.45 3.12 10.34
N GLU A 171 6.11 4.23 10.73
CA GLU A 171 5.98 4.77 12.09
C GLU A 171 4.56 5.26 12.39
N LEU A 172 3.89 5.90 11.43
CA LEU A 172 2.53 6.44 11.61
C LEU A 172 1.47 5.33 11.77
N ILE A 173 1.54 4.28 10.95
CA ILE A 173 0.56 3.19 10.92
C ILE A 173 0.90 2.05 11.90
N GLY A 174 2.14 1.99 12.39
CA GLY A 174 2.58 1.00 13.39
C GLY A 174 2.92 -0.38 12.84
N TYR A 175 2.94 -0.55 11.52
CA TYR A 175 3.38 -1.76 10.83
C TYR A 175 4.06 -1.40 9.51
N ALA A 176 4.85 -2.31 8.96
CA ALA A 176 5.52 -2.12 7.67
C ALA A 176 4.49 -2.21 6.52
N PRO A 177 4.34 -1.18 5.66
CA PRO A 177 3.53 -1.31 4.45
C PRO A 177 3.97 -2.56 3.64
N ARG A 178 3.04 -3.49 3.44
CA ARG A 178 3.37 -4.84 2.93
C ARG A 178 3.65 -4.83 1.44
N ILE A 179 2.88 -4.04 0.69
CA ILE A 179 3.04 -3.91 -0.75
C ILE A 179 3.71 -2.59 -1.06
N VAL A 180 4.73 -2.66 -1.91
CA VAL A 180 5.38 -1.51 -2.51
C VAL A 180 5.21 -1.56 -4.03
N THR A 181 5.21 -0.41 -4.66
CA THR A 181 5.36 -0.36 -6.13
C THR A 181 6.83 -0.28 -6.50
N GLN A 182 7.22 -0.99 -7.56
CA GLN A 182 8.60 -0.96 -8.03
C GLN A 182 8.71 -0.64 -9.52
N THR A 183 9.76 0.08 -9.89
CA THR A 183 10.24 0.15 -11.28
C THR A 183 11.25 -0.97 -11.53
N SER A 184 10.77 -2.14 -11.98
CA SER A 184 11.62 -3.34 -12.19
C SER A 184 12.55 -3.27 -13.41
N SER A 185 12.39 -2.26 -14.27
CA SER A 185 13.07 -2.15 -15.57
C SER A 185 14.42 -1.41 -15.53
N ARG A 186 14.87 -0.96 -14.35
CA ARG A 186 16.07 -0.13 -14.20
C ARG A 186 17.13 -0.84 -13.36
N ASN A 187 18.40 -0.50 -13.57
CA ASN A 187 19.52 -1.14 -12.89
C ASN A 187 19.54 -0.88 -11.37
N TYR A 188 18.80 0.11 -10.88
CA TYR A 188 18.60 0.39 -9.46
C TYR A 188 17.38 -0.32 -8.84
N GLY A 189 16.64 -1.13 -9.61
CA GLY A 189 15.49 -1.86 -9.11
C GLY A 189 15.85 -2.80 -7.97
N ALA A 190 16.93 -3.58 -8.11
CA ALA A 190 17.39 -4.50 -7.06
C ALA A 190 17.74 -3.76 -5.75
N SER A 191 18.43 -2.62 -5.85
CA SER A 191 18.77 -1.79 -4.70
C SER A 191 17.53 -1.25 -4.00
N LEU A 192 16.51 -0.79 -4.74
CA LEU A 192 15.24 -0.36 -4.15
C LEU A 192 14.48 -1.50 -3.48
N SER A 193 14.41 -2.68 -4.12
CA SER A 193 13.79 -3.87 -3.50
C SER A 193 14.50 -4.26 -2.21
N ARG A 194 15.83 -4.16 -2.17
CA ARG A 194 16.62 -4.44 -0.96
C ARG A 194 16.25 -3.48 0.16
N VAL A 195 16.17 -2.17 -0.11
CA VAL A 195 15.72 -1.17 0.87
C VAL A 195 14.35 -1.57 1.44
N TYR A 196 13.37 -1.85 0.58
CA TYR A 196 12.02 -2.21 1.03
C TYR A 196 11.96 -3.54 1.80
N GLN A 197 12.69 -4.58 1.38
CA GLN A 197 12.79 -5.84 2.11
C GLN A 197 13.35 -5.64 3.52
N GLU A 198 14.46 -4.90 3.64
CA GLU A 198 15.08 -4.61 4.93
C GLU A 198 14.16 -3.75 5.83
N MET A 199 13.29 -2.93 5.23
CA MET A 199 12.27 -2.17 5.95
C MET A 199 11.00 -2.97 6.29
N GLY A 200 10.82 -4.16 5.71
CA GLY A 200 9.74 -5.10 6.02
C GLY A 200 8.61 -5.20 5.00
N ALA A 201 8.78 -4.68 3.78
CA ALA A 201 7.87 -4.96 2.69
C ALA A 201 7.98 -6.44 2.28
N LEU A 202 6.86 -7.02 1.87
CA LEU A 202 6.75 -8.43 1.48
C LEU A 202 6.46 -8.59 -0.01
N PHE A 203 5.65 -7.67 -0.56
CA PHE A 203 5.15 -7.75 -1.92
C PHE A 203 5.57 -6.55 -2.78
N THR A 204 5.65 -6.79 -4.08
CA THR A 204 5.79 -5.76 -5.11
C THR A 204 4.69 -5.88 -6.16
N VAL A 205 4.27 -4.76 -6.74
CA VAL A 205 3.36 -4.73 -7.88
C VAL A 205 4.14 -4.63 -9.19
N VAL A 206 3.83 -5.52 -10.14
CA VAL A 206 4.27 -5.43 -11.54
C VAL A 206 3.07 -5.64 -12.45
N HIS A 207 2.75 -4.64 -13.27
CA HIS A 207 1.56 -4.63 -14.10
C HIS A 207 1.69 -5.47 -15.37
N GLY A 208 0.55 -6.00 -15.84
CA GLY A 208 0.37 -6.54 -17.19
C GLY A 208 0.91 -7.96 -17.39
N ARG A 209 0.97 -8.75 -16.31
CA ARG A 209 1.37 -10.16 -16.35
C ARG A 209 0.58 -10.95 -15.32
N ASP A 210 0.04 -12.08 -15.76
CA ASP A 210 -0.57 -13.07 -14.87
C ASP A 210 0.47 -13.50 -13.83
N SER A 211 0.07 -13.49 -12.56
CA SER A 211 0.95 -13.84 -11.46
C SER A 211 0.24 -14.56 -10.33
N THR A 212 0.98 -15.49 -9.76
CA THR A 212 0.60 -16.32 -8.63
C THR A 212 1.40 -15.91 -7.40
N ILE A 213 0.91 -16.26 -6.21
CA ILE A 213 1.44 -15.75 -4.93
C ILE A 213 2.89 -16.21 -4.63
N ASP A 214 3.32 -17.32 -5.24
CA ASP A 214 4.66 -17.89 -5.12
C ASP A 214 5.71 -17.19 -5.99
N GLN A 215 5.28 -16.34 -6.93
CA GLN A 215 6.20 -15.62 -7.81
C GLN A 215 6.95 -14.53 -7.04
N THR A 216 8.24 -14.38 -7.32
CA THR A 216 9.07 -13.34 -6.70
C THR A 216 9.76 -12.49 -7.76
N ILE A 217 9.91 -11.20 -7.47
CA ILE A 217 10.62 -10.22 -8.27
C ILE A 217 11.59 -9.49 -7.35
N LEU A 218 12.90 -9.65 -7.65
CA LEU A 218 13.98 -8.94 -6.96
C LEU A 218 13.95 -9.14 -5.43
N GLY A 219 13.48 -10.30 -4.96
CA GLY A 219 13.40 -10.69 -3.55
C GLY A 219 12.09 -10.35 -2.84
N LEU A 220 11.14 -9.69 -3.50
CA LEU A 220 9.77 -9.48 -2.99
C LEU A 220 8.81 -10.42 -3.71
N HIS A 221 7.74 -10.86 -3.05
CA HIS A 221 6.66 -11.60 -3.70
C HIS A 221 5.94 -10.68 -4.70
N GLN A 222 5.59 -11.18 -5.88
CA GLN A 222 4.72 -10.42 -6.77
C GLN A 222 3.30 -10.51 -6.22
N ARG A 223 2.63 -9.36 -6.05
CA ARG A 223 1.20 -9.36 -5.71
C ARG A 223 0.44 -10.12 -6.82
N PRO A 224 -0.30 -11.19 -6.50
CA PRO A 224 -0.97 -12.00 -7.51
C PRO A 224 -2.03 -11.19 -8.26
N GLU A 225 -2.17 -11.49 -9.53
CA GLU A 225 -3.04 -10.77 -10.47
C GLU A 225 -3.31 -11.66 -11.68
N GLN A 226 -4.57 -12.01 -11.93
CA GLN A 226 -5.04 -12.55 -13.22
C GLN A 226 -5.81 -11.49 -13.98
N VAL A 227 -6.51 -10.61 -13.25
CA VAL A 227 -7.26 -9.50 -13.85
C VAL A 227 -6.92 -8.19 -13.13
N GLU A 228 -6.34 -7.22 -13.84
CA GLU A 228 -6.29 -5.82 -13.40
C GLU A 228 -7.48 -5.07 -14.02
N VAL A 229 -8.38 -4.57 -13.16
CA VAL A 229 -9.52 -3.76 -13.59
C VAL A 229 -9.27 -2.31 -13.20
N LYS A 230 -9.19 -1.42 -14.20
CA LYS A 230 -9.24 0.03 -13.97
C LYS A 230 -10.71 0.45 -13.88
N LEU A 231 -11.32 0.25 -12.72
CA LEU A 231 -12.77 0.42 -12.54
C LEU A 231 -13.24 1.85 -12.87
N TYR A 232 -12.38 2.84 -12.65
CA TYR A 232 -12.62 4.24 -13.02
C TYR A 232 -12.71 4.51 -14.54
N GLU A 233 -12.43 3.52 -15.40
CA GLU A 233 -12.60 3.64 -16.86
C GLU A 233 -13.98 3.17 -17.34
N ASP A 234 -14.77 2.57 -16.44
CA ASP A 234 -16.17 2.20 -16.67
C ASP A 234 -17.12 3.38 -16.54
N THR A 235 -18.29 3.27 -17.18
CA THR A 235 -19.36 4.28 -17.12
C THR A 235 -20.73 3.61 -17.22
N TYR A 236 -21.76 4.16 -16.57
CA TYR A 236 -23.15 3.70 -16.76
C TYR A 236 -23.66 4.00 -18.17
N SER A 237 -23.14 5.05 -18.80
CA SER A 237 -23.39 5.32 -20.22
C SER A 237 -22.92 4.18 -21.15
N ARG A 238 -22.09 3.26 -20.66
CA ARG A 238 -21.69 2.01 -21.33
C ARG A 238 -22.44 0.76 -20.82
N GLY A 239 -23.47 0.94 -19.98
CA GLY A 239 -24.30 -0.14 -19.44
C GLY A 239 -23.66 -0.88 -18.28
N PHE A 240 -22.93 -0.18 -17.40
CA PHE A 240 -22.32 -0.78 -16.22
C PHE A 240 -23.34 -1.55 -15.38
N SER A 241 -22.95 -2.75 -14.97
CA SER A 241 -23.58 -3.55 -13.93
C SER A 241 -22.49 -4.40 -13.29
N ALA A 242 -22.42 -4.44 -11.96
CA ALA A 242 -21.40 -5.22 -11.26
C ALA A 242 -21.47 -6.70 -11.63
N GLN A 243 -22.67 -7.29 -11.70
CA GLN A 243 -22.86 -8.69 -12.09
C GLN A 243 -22.26 -8.98 -13.47
N THR A 244 -22.66 -8.22 -14.51
CA THR A 244 -22.15 -8.41 -15.87
C THR A 244 -20.62 -8.30 -15.89
N ARG A 245 -20.05 -7.38 -15.11
CA ARG A 245 -18.60 -7.20 -15.03
C ARG A 245 -17.89 -8.36 -14.35
N PHE A 246 -18.43 -8.88 -13.25
CA PHE A 246 -17.84 -10.06 -12.59
C PHE A 246 -17.98 -11.32 -13.46
N ASP A 247 -19.10 -11.50 -14.17
CA ASP A 247 -19.25 -12.56 -15.18
C ASP A 247 -18.16 -12.45 -16.28
N GLU A 248 -17.83 -11.23 -16.73
CA GLU A 248 -16.78 -10.98 -17.71
C GLU A 248 -15.37 -11.22 -17.15
N TRP A 249 -15.07 -10.73 -15.93
CA TRP A 249 -13.73 -10.84 -15.32
C TRP A 249 -13.39 -12.27 -14.89
N THR A 250 -14.40 -13.08 -14.61
CA THR A 250 -14.23 -14.48 -14.20
C THR A 250 -14.39 -15.48 -15.35
N ALA A 251 -14.67 -15.00 -16.58
CA ALA A 251 -14.98 -15.88 -17.72
C ALA A 251 -13.87 -16.88 -18.07
N ASP A 252 -12.61 -16.54 -17.79
CA ASP A 252 -11.44 -17.39 -18.06
C ASP A 252 -11.06 -18.29 -16.87
N TRP A 253 -11.74 -18.18 -15.72
CA TRP A 253 -11.46 -19.03 -14.57
C TRP A 253 -12.09 -20.42 -14.74
N ASP A 254 -11.25 -21.46 -14.71
CA ASP A 254 -11.66 -22.86 -14.90
C ASP A 254 -11.79 -23.65 -13.58
N GLY A 255 -11.57 -22.99 -12.44
CA GLY A 255 -11.61 -23.62 -11.11
C GLY A 255 -10.41 -24.52 -10.79
N SER A 256 -9.32 -24.45 -11.56
CA SER A 256 -8.13 -25.29 -11.33
C SER A 256 -7.13 -24.71 -10.33
N SER A 257 -7.15 -23.38 -10.12
CA SER A 257 -6.31 -22.66 -9.17
C SER A 257 -7.04 -21.42 -8.64
N ASP A 258 -6.50 -20.83 -7.59
CA ASP A 258 -6.97 -19.52 -7.11
C ASP A 258 -6.87 -18.47 -8.22
N TYR A 259 -7.77 -17.49 -8.17
CA TYR A 259 -7.93 -16.48 -9.21
C TYR A 259 -8.07 -15.09 -8.60
N PHE A 260 -7.20 -14.16 -8.97
CA PHE A 260 -7.07 -12.86 -8.32
C PHE A 260 -7.52 -11.72 -9.24
N ILE A 261 -8.56 -11.01 -8.79
CA ILE A 261 -9.12 -9.82 -9.45
C ILE A 261 -8.72 -8.58 -8.64
N ASN A 262 -7.99 -7.66 -9.27
CA ASN A 262 -7.52 -6.43 -8.65
C ASN A 262 -8.29 -5.23 -9.21
N LEU A 263 -9.20 -4.69 -8.39
CA LEU A 263 -10.06 -3.55 -8.72
C LEU A 263 -9.38 -2.26 -8.32
N LYS A 264 -8.96 -1.47 -9.30
CA LYS A 264 -8.14 -0.27 -9.11
C LYS A 264 -8.91 1.01 -9.35
N TYR A 265 -8.75 1.95 -8.41
CA TYR A 265 -9.16 3.34 -8.51
C TYR A 265 -7.99 4.28 -8.15
N HIS A 266 -8.03 5.51 -8.66
CA HIS A 266 -7.30 6.62 -8.04
C HIS A 266 -8.32 7.49 -7.31
N GLU A 267 -8.04 7.92 -6.09
CA GLU A 267 -8.95 8.77 -5.31
C GLU A 267 -9.34 10.04 -6.09
N GLY A 268 -8.40 10.61 -6.87
CA GLY A 268 -8.64 11.75 -7.74
C GLY A 268 -9.77 11.53 -8.76
N ASN A 269 -10.01 10.29 -9.20
CA ASN A 269 -11.00 9.97 -10.22
C ASN A 269 -12.44 10.19 -9.75
N PHE A 270 -12.72 10.26 -8.44
CA PHE A 270 -14.05 10.55 -7.91
C PHE A 270 -14.47 12.01 -8.11
N TYR A 271 -13.52 12.95 -8.23
CA TYR A 271 -13.82 14.38 -8.29
C TYR A 271 -13.16 15.12 -9.46
N THR A 272 -12.16 14.54 -10.11
CA THR A 272 -11.50 15.13 -11.29
C THR A 272 -11.31 14.13 -12.43
N GLN A 273 -11.10 14.68 -13.64
CA GLN A 273 -10.55 13.98 -14.79
C GLN A 273 -9.13 14.49 -15.04
N GLY A 274 -8.15 13.58 -15.22
CA GLY A 274 -6.75 13.92 -15.47
C GLY A 274 -5.82 13.53 -14.31
N THR A 275 -4.64 14.14 -14.23
CA THR A 275 -3.74 14.01 -13.07
C THR A 275 -3.29 15.39 -12.64
N SER A 276 -3.72 15.84 -11.47
CA SER A 276 -3.57 17.21 -10.97
C SER A 276 -2.14 17.74 -11.02
N PHE A 277 -1.16 16.91 -10.68
CA PHE A 277 0.26 17.27 -10.67
C PHE A 277 0.98 17.10 -12.02
N ALA A 278 0.29 16.75 -13.11
CA ALA A 278 0.96 16.42 -14.37
C ALA A 278 1.72 17.62 -14.99
N LEU A 279 1.16 18.83 -14.95
CA LEU A 279 1.82 20.02 -15.50
C LEU A 279 3.02 20.47 -14.66
N VAL A 280 3.11 20.05 -13.40
CA VAL A 280 4.26 20.31 -12.54
C VAL A 280 5.49 19.55 -13.03
N TYR A 281 5.32 18.29 -13.45
CA TYR A 281 6.44 17.37 -13.67
C TYR A 281 6.69 16.96 -15.12
N TRP A 282 5.78 17.22 -16.06
CA TRP A 282 5.96 16.89 -17.48
C TRP A 282 5.73 18.09 -18.39
N GLU A 283 6.51 18.18 -19.47
CA GLU A 283 6.33 19.20 -20.50
C GLU A 283 5.15 18.88 -21.42
N LYS A 284 4.99 17.59 -21.77
CA LYS A 284 3.94 17.15 -22.67
C LYS A 284 2.92 16.32 -21.91
N VAL A 285 1.75 16.92 -21.76
CA VAL A 285 0.55 16.23 -21.27
C VAL A 285 -0.54 16.29 -22.32
N ARG A 286 -0.87 15.15 -22.92
CA ARG A 286 -1.92 15.05 -23.95
C ARG A 286 -3.17 14.44 -23.35
N GLN A 287 -4.31 15.13 -23.52
CA GLN A 287 -5.64 14.69 -23.07
C GLN A 287 -5.67 14.21 -21.60
N GLY A 288 -4.90 14.84 -20.72
CA GLY A 288 -4.90 14.51 -19.28
C GLY A 288 -4.27 13.17 -18.89
N ARG A 289 -3.88 12.32 -19.85
CA ARG A 289 -3.51 10.91 -19.60
C ARG A 289 -2.13 10.52 -20.13
N GLU A 290 -1.73 11.04 -21.29
CA GLU A 290 -0.40 10.75 -21.86
C GLU A 290 0.61 11.75 -21.31
N LYS A 291 1.53 11.26 -20.47
CA LYS A 291 2.62 12.05 -19.87
C LYS A 291 3.91 11.65 -20.54
N SER A 292 4.63 12.63 -21.09
CA SER A 292 5.95 12.39 -21.70
C SER A 292 6.84 13.61 -21.48
N GLU A 293 8.15 13.39 -21.62
CA GLU A 293 9.18 14.43 -21.43
C GLU A 293 9.14 15.03 -20.01
N PRO A 294 9.64 14.27 -19.01
CA PRO A 294 9.79 14.77 -17.65
C PRO A 294 10.58 16.08 -17.63
N LYS A 295 10.13 17.03 -16.81
CA LYS A 295 10.80 18.30 -16.54
C LYS A 295 12.05 18.07 -15.69
N SER A 296 13.00 18.99 -15.80
CA SER A 296 14.12 19.08 -14.87
C SER A 296 13.77 20.00 -13.69
N PRO A 297 14.22 19.69 -12.46
CA PRO A 297 14.08 20.60 -11.34
C PRO A 297 14.87 21.92 -11.55
N PRO A 298 14.51 23.03 -10.88
CA PRO A 298 13.41 23.13 -9.91
C PRO A 298 12.04 23.15 -10.59
N TYR A 299 11.11 22.36 -10.05
CA TYR A 299 9.73 22.27 -10.48
C TYR A 299 8.90 23.45 -9.97
N ASP A 300 8.06 24.00 -10.84
CA ASP A 300 7.10 25.01 -10.47
C ASP A 300 5.81 24.34 -9.96
N LEU A 301 5.65 24.30 -8.63
CA LEU A 301 4.46 23.75 -7.99
C LEU A 301 3.19 24.60 -8.26
N THR A 302 3.34 25.76 -8.91
CA THR A 302 2.25 26.65 -9.30
C THR A 302 1.94 26.62 -10.80
N ALA A 303 2.52 25.67 -11.55
CA ALA A 303 2.37 25.51 -13.01
C ALA A 303 0.93 25.25 -13.50
N GLY A 304 -0.06 25.34 -12.61
CA GLY A 304 -1.45 24.95 -12.82
C GLY A 304 -1.63 23.44 -12.78
N ASP A 305 -2.88 23.03 -12.95
CA ASP A 305 -3.26 21.65 -13.19
C ASP A 305 -3.89 21.53 -14.58
N ASN A 306 -3.94 20.30 -15.10
CA ASN A 306 -4.66 19.97 -16.34
C ASN A 306 -5.91 19.14 -16.04
N THR A 307 -6.45 19.29 -14.83
CA THR A 307 -7.62 18.53 -14.41
C THR A 307 -8.89 19.31 -14.66
N GLU A 308 -9.94 18.58 -14.98
CA GLU A 308 -11.29 19.12 -15.00
C GLU A 308 -12.04 18.54 -13.82
N PHE A 309 -12.61 19.39 -12.97
CA PHE A 309 -13.50 18.93 -11.91
C PHE A 309 -14.74 18.31 -12.54
N ARG A 310 -15.08 17.11 -12.06
CA ARG A 310 -16.31 16.42 -12.43
C ARG A 310 -17.51 17.19 -11.92
N THR A 311 -18.54 17.27 -12.74
CA THR A 311 -19.86 17.75 -12.33
C THR A 311 -20.44 16.85 -11.24
N GLU A 312 -21.39 17.35 -10.45
CA GLU A 312 -22.05 16.56 -9.41
C GLU A 312 -22.63 15.24 -9.94
N ALA A 313 -23.18 15.26 -11.16
CA ALA A 313 -23.72 14.07 -11.81
C ALA A 313 -22.63 13.04 -12.15
N GLU A 314 -21.49 13.49 -12.68
CA GLU A 314 -20.35 12.59 -12.95
C GLU A 314 -19.74 12.04 -11.66
N GLN A 315 -19.61 12.85 -10.61
CA GLN A 315 -19.14 12.35 -9.32
C GLN A 315 -20.10 11.30 -8.76
N ALA A 316 -21.42 11.55 -8.83
CA ALA A 316 -22.43 10.59 -8.41
C ALA A 316 -22.34 9.28 -9.21
N GLU A 317 -22.04 9.35 -10.50
CA GLU A 317 -21.82 8.18 -11.36
C GLU A 317 -20.64 7.33 -10.87
N GLU A 318 -19.48 7.95 -10.62
CA GLU A 318 -18.27 7.26 -10.13
C GLU A 318 -18.52 6.58 -8.77
N TRP A 319 -19.19 7.28 -7.85
CA TRP A 319 -19.57 6.71 -6.55
C TRP A 319 -20.54 5.54 -6.69
N GLN A 320 -21.50 5.63 -7.61
CA GLN A 320 -22.48 4.57 -7.81
C GLN A 320 -21.83 3.32 -8.41
N ILE A 321 -20.90 3.45 -9.37
CA ILE A 321 -20.12 2.33 -9.91
C ILE A 321 -19.34 1.63 -8.79
N TYR A 322 -18.64 2.42 -7.98
CA TYR A 322 -17.83 1.90 -6.88
C TYR A 322 -18.67 1.16 -5.83
N GLU A 323 -19.76 1.79 -5.39
CA GLU A 323 -20.65 1.24 -4.36
C GLU A 323 -21.42 0.00 -4.86
N GLU A 324 -21.87 -0.03 -6.13
CA GLU A 324 -22.50 -1.21 -6.72
C GLU A 324 -21.51 -2.40 -6.77
N THR A 325 -20.24 -2.14 -7.08
CA THR A 325 -19.19 -3.17 -7.09
C THR A 325 -18.93 -3.70 -5.67
N LEU A 326 -18.87 -2.82 -4.66
CA LEU A 326 -18.74 -3.23 -3.26
C LEU A 326 -19.93 -4.06 -2.79
N ALA A 327 -21.14 -3.59 -3.05
CA ALA A 327 -22.36 -4.28 -2.68
C ALA A 327 -22.41 -5.67 -3.29
N TYR A 328 -22.04 -5.80 -4.56
CA TYR A 328 -22.02 -7.08 -5.24
C TYR A 328 -21.07 -8.08 -4.58
N VAL A 329 -19.82 -7.68 -4.29
CA VAL A 329 -18.86 -8.56 -3.59
C VAL A 329 -19.35 -8.93 -2.18
N ALA A 330 -19.93 -7.97 -1.45
CA ALA A 330 -20.47 -8.21 -0.11
C ALA A 330 -21.67 -9.18 -0.10
N GLU A 331 -22.49 -9.17 -1.15
CA GLU A 331 -23.66 -10.05 -1.29
C GLU A 331 -23.30 -11.46 -1.79
N HIS A 332 -22.14 -11.65 -2.42
CA HIS A 332 -21.70 -12.89 -3.06
C HIS A 332 -20.46 -13.49 -2.39
N THR A 333 -20.40 -13.48 -1.06
CA THR A 333 -19.26 -14.00 -0.26
C THR A 333 -19.04 -15.51 -0.38
N ASN A 334 -20.03 -16.25 -0.92
CA ASN A 334 -19.89 -17.65 -1.30
C ASN A 334 -19.11 -17.86 -2.61
N GLU A 335 -18.95 -16.82 -3.42
CA GLU A 335 -18.26 -16.84 -4.72
C GLU A 335 -16.95 -16.06 -4.67
N PHE A 336 -16.94 -14.92 -3.96
CA PHE A 336 -15.79 -14.02 -3.89
C PHE A 336 -15.27 -13.90 -2.47
N THR A 337 -13.95 -13.98 -2.31
CA THR A 337 -13.24 -13.67 -1.08
C THR A 337 -12.52 -12.34 -1.23
N ALA A 338 -13.03 -11.29 -0.57
CA ALA A 338 -12.37 -10.00 -0.60
C ALA A 338 -11.12 -10.00 0.29
N ILE A 339 -10.00 -9.49 -0.22
CA ILE A 339 -8.69 -9.57 0.45
C ILE A 339 -7.89 -8.27 0.38
N THR A 340 -6.90 -8.18 1.25
CA THR A 340 -5.82 -7.20 1.24
C THR A 340 -4.46 -7.88 1.40
N SER A 341 -3.39 -7.10 1.52
CA SER A 341 -2.06 -7.66 1.76
C SER A 341 -1.88 -8.38 3.09
N ILE A 342 -2.75 -8.17 4.08
CA ILE A 342 -2.77 -8.97 5.32
C ILE A 342 -3.13 -10.42 4.98
N ASP A 343 -4.14 -10.62 4.15
CA ASP A 343 -4.58 -11.95 3.75
C ASP A 343 -3.53 -12.62 2.86
N LEU A 344 -2.91 -11.86 1.94
CA LEU A 344 -1.81 -12.36 1.13
C LEU A 344 -0.60 -12.79 1.97
N GLU A 345 -0.25 -12.05 3.02
CA GLU A 345 0.80 -12.46 3.96
C GLU A 345 0.47 -13.81 4.61
N ASN A 346 -0.78 -13.98 5.08
CA ASN A 346 -1.19 -15.25 5.69
C ASN A 346 -1.11 -16.43 4.70
N MET A 347 -1.42 -16.20 3.43
CA MET A 347 -1.30 -17.22 2.38
C MET A 347 0.15 -17.64 2.06
N LEU A 348 1.16 -16.85 2.46
CA LEU A 348 2.57 -17.24 2.33
C LEU A 348 3.01 -18.22 3.42
N ASP A 349 2.29 -18.27 4.54
CA ASP A 349 2.60 -19.12 5.70
C ASP A 349 1.92 -20.51 5.64
N GLU A 350 1.04 -20.73 4.66
CA GLU A 350 0.34 -21.99 4.36
C GLU A 350 1.16 -22.90 3.42
#